data_AF-A0A550CM52-F1
#
_entry.id   AF-A0A550CM52-F1
#
_cell.length_a   1.000
_cell.length_b   1.000
_cell.length_c   1.000
_cell.angle_alpha   90.00
_cell.angle_beta   90.00
_cell.angle_gamma   90.00
#
_symmetry.space_group_name_H-M   'P 1'
#
loop_
_entity.id
_entity.type
_entity.pdbx_description
1 polymer ?
#
loop_
_entity_poly.entity_id
_entity_poly.type
_entity_poly.pdbx_seq_one_letter_code
_entity_poly.pdbx_strand_id
1 'polypeptide(L)'
;MDPLTAPLAAFPTQQYASIITLLETGCEALESKDLEKLAAFGLYRDKFPAEADFDAARDSVLDKCHWKISQYKKFSEPTRIAEAVPNLDFVIARAKGKRDVTPHYTRAVALSRIPGREAEAAKAFDEVMPDLTFMEFGQVSALWARAEWTRLLRRQGEIEKAKEQEECYEIGTGATRCYAAEQVRSDGPS
;
A
#
# COMPACT_ATOMS: atom_id res chain seq x y z
N MET A 1 13.47 -4.08 20.08
CA MET A 1 13.50 -4.47 18.65
C MET A 1 13.12 -3.25 17.84
N ASP A 2 13.82 -2.96 16.75
CA ASP A 2 13.56 -1.78 15.94
C ASP A 2 12.29 -1.98 15.07
N PRO A 3 11.21 -1.20 15.27
CA PRO A 3 9.97 -1.34 14.50
C PRO A 3 10.14 -0.97 13.01
N LEU A 4 11.19 -0.23 12.65
CA LEU A 4 11.44 0.14 11.26
C LEU A 4 11.92 -1.04 10.41
N THR A 5 12.63 -1.98 11.02
CA THR A 5 13.28 -3.11 10.31
C THR A 5 12.65 -4.46 10.63
N ALA A 6 12.06 -4.62 11.81
CA ALA A 6 11.47 -5.90 12.21
C ALA A 6 10.18 -6.25 11.45
N PRO A 7 9.88 -7.55 11.24
CA PRO A 7 8.59 -8.00 10.74
C PRO A 7 7.44 -7.58 11.66
N LEU A 8 6.26 -7.31 11.09
CA LEU A 8 5.08 -6.89 11.88
C LEU A 8 4.67 -7.93 12.93
N ALA A 9 4.81 -9.21 12.59
CA ALA A 9 4.50 -10.35 13.46
C ALA A 9 5.41 -10.44 14.70
N ALA A 10 6.52 -9.67 14.74
CA ALA A 10 7.39 -9.63 15.90
C ALA A 10 6.83 -8.76 17.04
N PHE A 11 5.76 -8.01 16.80
CA PHE A 11 5.11 -7.17 17.80
C PHE A 11 3.66 -7.60 18.02
N PRO A 12 3.18 -7.69 19.27
CA PRO A 12 1.76 -7.86 19.57
C PRO A 12 0.93 -6.69 19.02
N THR A 13 -0.29 -6.97 18.56
CA THR A 13 -1.19 -5.94 17.99
C THR A 13 -1.50 -4.81 18.97
N GLN A 14 -1.51 -5.09 20.28
CA GLN A 14 -1.70 -4.09 21.34
C GLN A 14 -0.59 -3.02 21.35
N GLN A 15 0.58 -3.31 20.78
CA GLN A 15 1.70 -2.35 20.70
C GLN A 15 1.65 -1.49 19.44
N TYR A 16 0.76 -1.76 18.49
CA TYR A 16 0.78 -1.05 17.19
C TYR A 16 0.50 0.45 17.35
N ALA A 17 -0.39 0.84 18.28
CA ALA A 17 -0.67 2.25 18.52
C ALA A 17 0.57 3.03 18.99
N SER A 18 1.32 2.49 19.97
CA SER A 18 2.54 3.16 20.46
C SER A 18 3.66 3.15 19.42
N ILE A 19 3.78 2.08 18.64
CA ILE A 19 4.74 2.01 17.53
C ILE A 19 4.41 3.05 16.45
N ILE A 20 3.13 3.20 16.08
CA ILE A 20 2.69 4.22 15.12
C ILE A 20 3.08 5.61 15.62
N THR A 21 2.79 5.95 16.87
CA THR A 21 3.16 7.26 17.46
C THR A 21 4.68 7.49 17.46
N LEU A 22 5.46 6.46 17.78
CA LEU A 22 6.92 6.53 17.73
C LEU A 22 7.42 6.81 16.30
N LEU A 23 6.87 6.11 15.31
CA LEU A 23 7.24 6.29 13.90
C LEU A 23 6.78 7.65 13.35
N GLU A 24 5.60 8.14 13.75
CA GLU A 24 5.09 9.46 13.36
C GLU A 24 5.97 10.58 13.92
N THR A 25 6.35 10.50 15.20
CA THR A 25 7.36 11.40 15.80
C THR A 25 8.68 11.34 15.04
N GLY A 26 9.04 10.15 14.55
CA GLY A 26 10.22 9.96 13.71
C GLY A 26 10.15 10.60 12.35
N CYS A 27 9.00 10.49 11.67
CA CYS A 27 8.76 11.21 10.42
C CYS A 27 8.95 12.72 10.62
N GLU A 28 8.38 13.31 11.68
CA GLU A 28 8.53 14.74 11.97
C GLU A 28 10.01 15.14 12.17
N ALA A 29 10.79 14.32 12.88
CA ALA A 29 12.22 14.53 13.05
C ALA A 29 12.99 14.44 11.72
N LEU A 30 12.67 13.45 10.89
CA LEU A 30 13.28 13.22 9.59
C LEU A 30 12.96 14.37 8.62
N GLU A 31 11.72 14.85 8.60
CA GLU A 31 11.27 15.95 7.74
C GLU A 31 11.86 17.31 8.15
N SER A 32 11.95 17.57 9.47
CA SER A 32 12.54 18.82 10.00
C SER A 32 14.06 18.90 9.85
N LYS A 33 14.73 17.80 9.49
CA LYS A 33 16.19 17.67 9.39
C LYS A 33 16.92 18.03 10.70
N ASP A 34 16.24 17.86 11.83
CA ASP A 34 16.77 18.12 13.16
C ASP A 34 17.78 17.04 13.56
N LEU A 35 19.08 17.38 13.48
CA LEU A 35 20.18 16.43 13.71
C LEU A 35 20.15 15.78 15.10
N GLU A 36 19.65 16.48 16.12
CA GLU A 36 19.55 15.92 17.48
C GLU A 36 18.48 14.82 17.54
N LYS A 37 17.35 15.03 16.85
CA LYS A 37 16.27 14.05 16.79
C LYS A 37 16.58 12.87 15.86
N LEU A 38 17.38 13.10 14.81
CA LEU A 38 17.84 12.04 13.90
C LEU A 38 18.69 10.98 14.61
N ALA A 39 19.43 11.37 15.66
CA ALA A 39 20.22 10.44 16.47
C ALA A 39 19.37 9.33 17.11
N ALA A 40 18.10 9.64 17.46
CA ALA A 40 17.16 8.65 17.98
C ALA A 40 16.80 7.55 16.98
N PHE A 41 17.00 7.81 15.68
CA PHE A 41 16.80 6.86 14.58
C PHE A 41 18.11 6.23 14.10
N GLY A 42 19.20 6.39 14.86
CA GLY A 42 20.50 5.87 14.48
C GLY A 42 21.19 6.65 13.35
N LEU A 43 20.66 7.83 12.97
CA LEU A 43 21.22 8.67 11.92
C LEU A 43 22.12 9.75 12.55
N TYR A 44 23.42 9.49 12.51
CA TYR A 44 24.46 10.35 13.07
C TYR A 44 25.32 10.91 11.93
N ARG A 45 25.18 12.19 11.56
CA ARG A 45 25.87 12.77 10.39
C ARG A 45 27.39 12.60 10.48
N ASP A 46 27.96 12.71 11.67
CA ASP A 46 29.37 12.54 12.01
C ASP A 46 29.88 11.09 11.85
N LYS A 47 28.97 10.11 11.83
CA LYS A 47 29.29 8.69 11.59
C LYS A 47 29.13 8.28 10.12
N PHE A 48 28.67 9.17 9.26
CA PHE A 48 28.61 8.92 7.83
C PHE A 48 29.95 9.29 7.18
N PRO A 49 30.47 8.46 6.25
CA PRO A 49 31.62 8.84 5.43
C PRO A 49 31.39 10.19 4.72
N ALA A 50 32.47 10.94 4.45
CA ALA A 50 32.36 12.29 3.87
C ALA A 50 31.71 12.27 2.48
N GLU A 51 31.91 11.19 1.74
CA GLU A 51 31.35 10.90 0.42
C GLU A 51 29.93 10.33 0.45
N ALA A 52 29.41 9.97 1.62
CA ALA A 52 28.09 9.38 1.75
C ALA A 52 26.98 10.45 1.64
N ASP A 53 25.96 10.15 0.85
CA ASP A 53 24.77 10.99 0.74
C ASP A 53 23.84 10.75 1.95
N PHE A 54 24.09 11.50 3.02
CA PHE A 54 23.25 11.48 4.22
C PHE A 54 21.80 11.86 3.94
N ASP A 55 21.55 12.77 2.99
CA ASP A 55 20.19 13.17 2.65
C ASP A 55 19.45 12.02 1.98
N ALA A 56 20.11 11.27 1.09
CA ALA A 56 19.55 10.04 0.53
C ALA A 56 19.33 8.95 1.58
N ALA A 57 20.24 8.81 2.56
CA ALA A 57 20.07 7.84 3.65
C ALA A 57 18.87 8.20 4.55
N ARG A 58 18.74 9.48 4.90
CA ARG A 58 17.59 10.01 5.66
C ARG A 58 16.29 9.79 4.88
N ASP A 59 16.27 10.14 3.61
CA ASP A 59 15.12 9.97 2.73
C ASP A 59 14.71 8.49 2.63
N SER A 60 15.69 7.58 2.55
CA SER A 60 15.42 6.13 2.59
C SER A 60 14.78 5.67 3.90
N VAL A 61 15.20 6.24 5.03
CA VAL A 61 14.60 5.96 6.35
C VAL A 61 13.18 6.53 6.42
N LEU A 62 12.96 7.74 5.90
CA LEU A 62 11.66 8.38 5.85
C LEU A 62 10.66 7.57 5.01
N ASP A 63 11.04 7.13 3.82
CA ASP A 63 10.20 6.27 2.96
C ASP A 63 9.79 4.98 3.70
N LYS A 64 10.72 4.36 4.44
CA LYS A 64 10.44 3.17 5.26
C LYS A 64 9.50 3.48 6.43
N CYS A 65 9.64 4.63 7.10
CA CYS A 65 8.77 5.04 8.19
C CYS A 65 7.32 5.18 7.71
N HIS A 66 7.08 5.93 6.63
CA HIS A 66 5.74 6.09 6.07
C HIS A 66 5.14 4.74 5.66
N TRP A 67 5.92 3.88 5.00
CA TRP A 67 5.43 2.54 4.65
C TRP A 67 5.06 1.70 5.88
N LYS A 68 5.92 1.68 6.92
CA LYS A 68 5.68 0.92 8.16
C LYS A 68 4.46 1.42 8.91
N ILE A 69 4.27 2.74 9.00
CA ILE A 69 3.06 3.33 9.61
C ILE A 69 1.81 2.79 8.90
N SER A 70 1.78 2.79 7.57
CA SER A 70 0.65 2.26 6.81
C SER A 70 0.40 0.78 7.08
N GLN A 71 1.45 -0.02 7.21
CA GLN A 71 1.34 -1.43 7.57
C GLN A 71 0.77 -1.63 8.98
N TYR A 72 1.29 -0.92 10.00
CA TYR A 72 0.76 -1.01 11.35
C TYR A 72 -0.71 -0.54 11.42
N LYS A 73 -1.08 0.51 10.67
CA LYS A 73 -2.47 0.97 10.55
C LYS A 73 -3.36 -0.10 9.88
N LYS A 74 -2.88 -0.77 8.83
CA LYS A 74 -3.57 -1.87 8.15
C LYS A 74 -3.94 -3.00 9.11
N PHE A 75 -2.97 -3.46 9.90
CA PHE A 75 -3.10 -4.63 10.78
C PHE A 75 -3.48 -4.29 12.23
N SER A 76 -3.82 -3.04 12.53
CA SER A 76 -4.37 -2.66 13.84
C SER A 76 -5.74 -3.30 14.07
N GLU A 77 -6.12 -3.46 15.34
CA GLU A 77 -7.44 -3.96 15.74
C GLU A 77 -8.13 -2.93 16.66
N PRO A 78 -9.21 -2.25 16.20
CA PRO A 78 -9.77 -2.29 14.85
C PRO A 78 -8.80 -1.69 13.80
N THR A 79 -9.00 -2.05 12.52
CA THR A 79 -8.15 -1.55 11.44
C THR A 79 -8.24 -0.03 11.31
N ARG A 80 -7.08 0.61 11.15
CA ARG A 80 -6.92 2.07 10.99
C ARG A 80 -6.47 2.43 9.58
N ILE A 81 -6.66 1.54 8.60
CA ILE A 81 -6.16 1.70 7.23
C ILE A 81 -6.61 3.00 6.56
N ALA A 82 -7.80 3.52 6.89
CA ALA A 82 -8.29 4.80 6.38
C ALA A 82 -7.34 5.98 6.72
N GLU A 83 -6.68 5.92 7.88
CA GLU A 83 -5.73 6.95 8.33
C GLU A 83 -4.36 6.85 7.63
N ALA A 84 -4.12 5.81 6.83
CA ALA A 84 -2.85 5.56 6.17
C ALA A 84 -2.71 6.29 4.83
N VAL A 85 -3.77 6.91 4.30
CA VAL A 85 -3.74 7.63 3.00
C VAL A 85 -2.56 8.58 2.87
N PRO A 86 -2.30 9.54 3.80
CA PRO A 86 -1.17 10.46 3.64
C PRO A 86 0.19 9.75 3.62
N ASN A 87 0.34 8.67 4.39
CA ASN A 87 1.58 7.89 4.39
C ASN A 87 1.76 7.11 3.07
N LEU A 88 0.67 6.60 2.49
CA LEU A 88 0.70 5.91 1.20
C LEU A 88 0.93 6.87 0.03
N ASP A 89 0.31 8.05 0.06
CA ASP A 89 0.53 9.14 -0.90
C ASP A 89 2.02 9.54 -0.93
N PHE A 90 2.63 9.68 0.25
CA PHE A 90 4.06 9.98 0.38
C PHE A 90 4.95 8.93 -0.30
N VAL A 91 4.73 7.64 0.01
CA VAL A 91 5.52 6.53 -0.56
C VAL A 91 5.35 6.44 -2.08
N ILE A 92 4.12 6.58 -2.57
CA ILE A 92 3.82 6.53 -4.01
C ILE A 92 4.48 7.69 -4.75
N ALA A 93 4.41 8.91 -4.24
CA ALA A 93 4.98 10.09 -4.89
C ALA A 93 6.51 10.03 -5.01
N ARG A 94 7.18 9.24 -4.15
CA ARG A 94 8.64 9.13 -4.08
C ARG A 94 9.17 7.82 -4.66
N ALA A 95 8.31 6.92 -5.11
CA ALA A 95 8.72 5.67 -5.74
C ALA A 95 9.54 5.97 -7.01
N LYS A 96 10.83 5.60 -6.98
CA LYS A 96 11.75 5.71 -8.13
C LYS A 96 12.13 4.30 -8.60
N GLY A 97 11.91 4.00 -9.88
CA GLY A 97 12.37 2.76 -10.50
C GLY A 97 11.30 1.67 -10.63
N LYS A 98 11.63 0.44 -10.22
CA LYS A 98 10.82 -0.76 -10.46
C LYS A 98 9.40 -0.58 -9.88
N ARG A 99 8.39 -0.92 -10.69
CA ARG A 99 6.98 -0.90 -10.32
C ARG A 99 6.76 -1.73 -9.04
N ASP A 100 6.42 -1.08 -7.93
CA ASP A 100 5.84 -1.70 -6.74
C ASP A 100 4.38 -1.27 -6.64
N VAL A 101 3.47 -2.18 -6.98
CA VAL A 101 2.02 -1.92 -6.93
C VAL A 101 1.43 -1.98 -5.52
N THR A 102 2.19 -2.47 -4.53
CA THR A 102 1.69 -2.72 -3.17
C THR A 102 1.16 -1.47 -2.48
N PRO A 103 1.88 -0.33 -2.50
CA PRO A 103 1.35 0.91 -1.93
C PRO A 103 0.09 1.39 -2.66
N HIS A 104 0.01 1.18 -3.99
CA HIS A 104 -1.11 1.67 -4.80
C HIS A 104 -2.43 0.97 -4.47
N TYR A 105 -2.48 -0.37 -4.47
CA TYR A 105 -3.72 -1.04 -4.08
C TYR A 105 -4.01 -0.90 -2.58
N THR A 106 -2.98 -0.74 -1.74
CA THR A 106 -3.18 -0.47 -0.30
C THR A 106 -3.82 0.91 -0.10
N ARG A 107 -3.45 1.90 -0.92
CA ARG A 107 -4.10 3.23 -0.96
C ARG A 107 -5.54 3.13 -1.42
N ALA A 108 -5.83 2.36 -2.47
CA ALA A 108 -7.20 2.16 -2.94
C ALA A 108 -8.10 1.57 -1.84
N VAL A 109 -7.57 0.61 -1.06
CA VAL A 109 -8.27 0.09 0.14
C VAL A 109 -8.45 1.16 1.21
N ALA A 110 -7.42 1.94 1.52
CA ALA A 110 -7.52 3.01 2.51
C ALA A 110 -8.63 4.00 2.15
N LEU A 111 -8.71 4.41 0.88
CA LEU A 111 -9.75 5.28 0.36
C LEU A 111 -11.15 4.67 0.46
N SER A 112 -11.29 3.37 0.15
CA SER A 112 -12.60 2.70 0.16
C SER A 112 -13.23 2.61 1.56
N ARG A 113 -12.42 2.83 2.60
CA ARG A 113 -12.83 2.86 4.01
C ARG A 113 -13.15 4.27 4.53
N ILE A 114 -12.97 5.32 3.71
CA ILE A 114 -13.32 6.70 4.07
C ILE A 114 -14.69 7.03 3.45
N PRO A 115 -15.72 7.34 4.27
CA PRO A 115 -17.02 7.79 3.76
C PRO A 115 -16.88 9.03 2.86
N GLY A 116 -17.49 8.99 1.68
CA GLY A 116 -17.46 10.09 0.71
C GLY A 116 -16.28 10.07 -0.27
N ARG A 117 -15.35 9.11 -0.16
CA ARG A 117 -14.22 8.93 -1.11
C ARG A 117 -14.35 7.68 -1.98
N GLU A 118 -15.56 7.13 -2.10
CA GLU A 118 -15.83 5.87 -2.82
C GLU A 118 -15.48 5.96 -4.31
N ALA A 119 -15.78 7.08 -4.96
CA ALA A 119 -15.45 7.28 -6.37
C ALA A 119 -13.93 7.33 -6.62
N GLU A 120 -13.18 7.97 -5.71
CA GLU A 120 -11.73 8.00 -5.79
C GLU A 120 -11.12 6.61 -5.55
N ALA A 121 -11.67 5.86 -4.59
CA ALA A 121 -11.28 4.49 -4.33
C ALA A 121 -11.51 3.59 -5.56
N ALA A 122 -12.69 3.70 -6.19
CA ALA A 122 -13.03 2.93 -7.39
C ALA A 122 -12.04 3.21 -8.53
N LYS A 123 -11.78 4.50 -8.80
CA LYS A 123 -10.77 4.91 -9.79
C LYS A 123 -9.38 4.34 -9.47
N ALA A 124 -8.95 4.43 -8.21
CA ALA A 124 -7.64 3.92 -7.79
C ALA A 124 -7.53 2.39 -7.96
N PHE A 125 -8.61 1.64 -7.73
CA PHE A 125 -8.65 0.20 -8.02
C PHE A 125 -8.60 -0.08 -9.52
N ASP A 126 -9.37 0.65 -10.34
CA ASP A 126 -9.39 0.51 -11.79
C ASP A 126 -8.02 0.76 -12.44
N GLU A 127 -7.21 1.65 -11.86
CA GLU A 127 -5.86 1.95 -12.35
C GLU A 127 -4.81 0.88 -11.99
N VAL A 128 -4.96 0.19 -10.84
CA VAL A 128 -3.91 -0.71 -10.32
C VAL A 128 -4.22 -2.19 -10.54
N MET A 129 -5.47 -2.60 -10.40
CA MET A 129 -5.84 -4.02 -10.32
C MET A 129 -5.74 -4.77 -11.65
N PRO A 130 -6.14 -4.19 -12.81
CA PRO A 130 -6.00 -4.87 -14.11
C PRO A 130 -4.56 -5.18 -14.51
N ASP A 131 -3.62 -4.40 -13.97
CA ASP A 131 -2.22 -4.44 -14.35
C ASP A 131 -1.37 -5.38 -13.47
N LEU A 132 -1.97 -6.04 -12.48
CA LEU A 132 -1.25 -6.96 -11.61
C LEU A 132 -0.77 -8.18 -12.41
N THR A 133 0.53 -8.44 -12.36
CA THR A 133 1.09 -9.69 -12.91
C THR A 133 0.57 -10.89 -12.12
N PHE A 134 0.62 -12.09 -12.71
CA PHE A 134 0.23 -13.33 -12.02
C PHE A 134 0.95 -13.51 -10.67
N MET A 135 2.23 -13.14 -10.60
CA MET A 135 3.03 -13.21 -9.37
C MET A 135 2.58 -12.21 -8.31
N GLU A 136 2.11 -11.03 -8.70
CA GLU A 136 1.57 -10.02 -7.78
C GLU A 136 0.14 -10.39 -7.33
N PHE A 137 -0.65 -10.96 -8.23
CA PHE A 137 -2.01 -11.40 -7.98
C PHE A 137 -2.10 -12.50 -6.92
N GLY A 138 -1.13 -13.43 -6.91
CA GLY A 138 -1.05 -14.52 -5.93
C GLY A 138 -0.68 -14.06 -4.50
N GLN A 139 -0.35 -12.80 -4.29
CA GLN A 139 -0.02 -12.29 -2.97
C GLN A 139 -1.27 -12.07 -2.12
N VAL A 140 -1.22 -12.48 -0.85
CA VAL A 140 -2.33 -12.31 0.13
C VAL A 140 -2.81 -10.85 0.19
N SER A 141 -1.90 -9.89 0.06
CA SER A 141 -2.23 -8.46 0.04
C SER A 141 -3.05 -8.03 -1.18
N ALA A 142 -2.80 -8.60 -2.36
CA ALA A 142 -3.58 -8.32 -3.57
C ALA A 142 -4.98 -8.94 -3.49
N LEU A 143 -5.09 -10.19 -3.01
CA LEU A 143 -6.38 -10.85 -2.78
C LEU A 143 -7.24 -10.09 -1.76
N TRP A 144 -6.62 -9.60 -0.69
CA TRP A 144 -7.28 -8.72 0.28
C TRP A 144 -7.80 -7.44 -0.38
N ALA A 145 -6.97 -6.74 -1.17
CA ALA A 145 -7.36 -5.52 -1.86
C ALA A 145 -8.52 -5.77 -2.84
N ARG A 146 -8.53 -6.92 -3.52
CA ARG A 146 -9.61 -7.31 -4.43
C ARG A 146 -10.91 -7.55 -3.69
N ALA A 147 -10.88 -8.23 -2.56
CA ALA A 147 -12.06 -8.40 -1.71
C ALA A 147 -12.65 -7.05 -1.25
N GLU A 148 -11.79 -6.08 -0.92
CA GLU A 148 -12.23 -4.71 -0.60
C GLU A 148 -12.84 -3.99 -1.80
N TRP A 149 -12.27 -4.18 -3.00
CA TRP A 149 -12.80 -3.62 -4.23
C TRP A 149 -14.17 -4.21 -4.59
N THR A 150 -14.34 -5.54 -4.52
CA THR A 150 -15.63 -6.21 -4.68
C THR A 150 -16.69 -5.66 -3.72
N ARG A 151 -16.33 -5.46 -2.44
CA ARG A 151 -17.26 -4.87 -1.46
C ARG A 151 -17.62 -3.43 -1.81
N LEU A 152 -16.67 -2.64 -2.31
CA LEU A 152 -16.93 -1.27 -2.76
C LEU A 152 -17.90 -1.25 -3.95
N LEU A 153 -17.65 -2.07 -4.97
CA LEU A 153 -18.51 -2.21 -6.15
C LEU A 153 -19.94 -2.57 -5.75
N ARG A 154 -20.10 -3.55 -4.84
CA ARG A 154 -21.41 -3.93 -4.30
C ARG A 154 -22.12 -2.78 -3.58
N ARG A 155 -21.39 -1.97 -2.78
CA ARG A 155 -21.97 -0.78 -2.12
C ARG A 155 -22.42 0.29 -3.11
N GLN A 156 -21.77 0.37 -4.27
CA GLN A 156 -22.10 1.31 -5.34
C GLN A 156 -23.20 0.79 -6.29
N GLY A 157 -23.63 -0.46 -6.14
CA GLY A 157 -24.61 -1.08 -7.04
C GLY A 157 -24.02 -1.66 -8.33
N GLU A 158 -22.69 -1.68 -8.47
CA GLU A 158 -21.96 -2.24 -9.61
C GLU A 158 -21.86 -3.78 -9.49
N ILE A 159 -23.00 -4.46 -9.48
CA ILE A 159 -23.11 -5.88 -9.10
C ILE A 159 -22.39 -6.81 -10.09
N GLU A 160 -22.50 -6.57 -11.40
CA GLU A 160 -21.88 -7.45 -12.40
C GLU A 160 -20.35 -7.35 -12.35
N LYS A 161 -19.81 -6.14 -12.27
CA LYS A 161 -18.36 -5.92 -12.08
C LYS A 161 -17.86 -6.56 -10.78
N ALA A 162 -18.66 -6.54 -9.72
CA ALA A 162 -18.31 -7.24 -8.48
C ALA A 162 -18.20 -8.76 -8.64
N LYS A 163 -19.12 -9.39 -9.41
CA LYS A 163 -19.07 -10.83 -9.70
C LYS A 163 -17.85 -11.21 -10.53
N GLU A 164 -17.50 -10.40 -11.53
CA GLU A 164 -16.25 -10.60 -12.30
C GLU A 164 -15.02 -10.63 -11.37
N GLN A 165 -15.00 -9.75 -10.36
CA GLN A 165 -13.96 -9.74 -9.33
C GLN A 165 -14.07 -10.89 -8.32
N GLU A 166 -15.13 -11.68 -8.31
CA GLU A 166 -15.24 -12.89 -7.49
C GLU A 166 -14.84 -14.14 -8.30
N GLU A 167 -15.12 -14.14 -9.60
CA GLU A 167 -14.97 -15.30 -10.49
C GLU A 167 -13.52 -15.56 -10.97
N CYS A 168 -12.61 -14.58 -10.99
CA CYS A 168 -11.20 -14.87 -11.36
C CYS A 168 -10.42 -15.64 -10.25
N TYR A 169 -10.81 -16.88 -9.99
CA TYR A 169 -10.05 -17.87 -9.23
C TYR A 169 -10.10 -19.23 -9.93
N GLU A 170 -9.07 -19.56 -10.70
CA GLU A 170 -8.67 -20.97 -10.90
C GLU A 170 -7.16 -21.08 -10.75
N ILE A 171 -6.72 -21.82 -9.73
CA ILE A 171 -5.34 -22.28 -9.58
C ILE A 171 -5.39 -23.80 -9.46
N GLY A 172 -4.73 -24.50 -10.38
CA GLY A 172 -4.40 -25.91 -10.17
C GLY A 172 -4.05 -26.75 -11.41
N THR A 173 -4.52 -26.40 -12.61
CA THR A 173 -4.41 -27.30 -13.78
C THR A 173 -3.96 -26.65 -15.10
N GLY A 174 -3.48 -25.40 -15.07
CA GLY A 174 -2.72 -24.84 -16.20
C GLY A 174 -3.51 -24.02 -17.22
N ALA A 175 -4.68 -23.48 -16.87
CA ALA A 175 -5.26 -22.35 -17.61
C ALA A 175 -5.94 -21.39 -16.63
N THR A 176 -5.44 -20.16 -16.54
CA THR A 176 -6.13 -19.03 -15.90
C THR A 176 -6.37 -18.00 -16.99
N ARG A 177 -7.61 -17.92 -17.49
CA ARG A 177 -8.06 -16.85 -18.39
C ARG A 177 -8.79 -15.81 -17.56
N CYS A 178 -8.22 -14.63 -17.39
CA CYS A 178 -9.01 -13.44 -17.10
C CYS A 178 -9.69 -13.04 -18.41
N TYR A 179 -11.03 -13.11 -18.48
CA TYR A 179 -11.75 -12.61 -19.63
C TYR A 179 -12.22 -11.19 -19.36
N ALA A 180 -11.64 -10.24 -20.09
CA ALA A 180 -12.41 -9.16 -20.68
C ALA A 180 -11.70 -8.63 -21.94
N ALA A 181 -12.43 -8.62 -23.05
CA ALA A 181 -12.31 -7.63 -24.12
C ALA A 181 -11.30 -7.83 -25.28
N GLU A 182 -10.88 -9.04 -25.64
CA GLU A 182 -10.18 -9.25 -26.93
C GLU A 182 -11.06 -9.84 -28.06
N GLN A 183 -12.39 -9.94 -27.91
CA GLN A 183 -13.22 -10.49 -28.99
C GLN A 183 -14.69 -10.03 -29.11
N VAL A 184 -15.05 -8.83 -28.61
CA VAL A 184 -16.39 -8.23 -28.90
C VAL A 184 -16.29 -6.79 -29.43
N ARG A 185 -15.17 -6.42 -30.05
CA ARG A 185 -15.03 -5.13 -30.78
C ARG A 185 -14.39 -5.25 -32.17
N SER A 186 -14.34 -6.43 -32.80
CA SER A 186 -13.92 -6.53 -34.22
C SER A 186 -15.02 -6.88 -35.21
N ASP A 187 -16.15 -7.46 -34.80
CA ASP A 187 -17.15 -7.92 -35.77
C ASP A 187 -18.47 -7.15 -35.58
N GLY A 188 -18.46 -5.89 -36.03
CA GLY A 188 -19.69 -5.19 -36.37
C GLY A 188 -20.27 -5.79 -37.66
N PRO A 189 -21.59 -5.97 -37.78
CA PRO A 189 -22.17 -6.50 -39.01
C PRO A 189 -22.05 -5.45 -40.12
N SER A 190 -21.42 -5.82 -41.23
CA SER A 190 -21.58 -5.18 -42.54
C SER A 190 -22.09 -6.23 -43.52
#